data_AF-A0AAT9S7Q5-F1
#
_entry.id   AF-A0AAT9S7Q5-F1
#
_cell.length_a   1.000
_cell.length_b   1.000
_cell.length_c   1.000
_cell.angle_alpha   90.00
_cell.angle_beta   90.00
_cell.angle_gamma   90.00
#
_symmetry.space_group_name_H-M   'P 1'
#
loop_
_entity.id
_entity.type
_entity.pdbx_description
1 polymer ?
#
loop_
_entity_poly.entity_id
_entity_poly.type
_entity_poly.pdbx_seq_one_letter_code
_entity_poly.pdbx_strand_id
1 'polypeptide(L)'
;MAATGDPPLRYVVAPRLGRKTVDLAYAPLLSKLTGAELLRPGADTGHLGAGDAAASLAELRARRLLGPGEYALVVSAGAGFTWSCLLVSGG
;
A
#
# COMPACT_ATOMS: atom_id res chain seq x y z
N MET A 1 3.64 22.50 1.88
CA MET A 1 2.27 22.64 1.36
C MET A 1 1.95 21.39 0.56
N ALA A 2 0.97 20.59 0.97
CA ALA A 2 0.47 19.51 0.13
C ALA A 2 -0.12 20.14 -1.15
N ALA A 3 0.19 19.58 -2.32
CA ALA A 3 -0.39 20.03 -3.58
C ALA A 3 -1.92 19.95 -3.46
N THR A 4 -2.60 21.04 -3.77
CA THR A 4 -4.03 21.27 -3.48
C THR A 4 -4.99 20.49 -4.41
N GLY A 5 -4.70 19.22 -4.71
CA GLY A 5 -5.55 18.42 -5.60
C GLY A 5 -5.52 16.90 -5.40
N ASP A 6 -4.67 16.37 -4.53
CA ASP A 6 -4.61 14.91 -4.33
C ASP A 6 -5.77 14.44 -3.43
N PRO A 7 -6.50 13.38 -3.82
CA PRO A 7 -7.54 12.82 -2.98
C PRO A 7 -6.94 12.30 -1.66
N PRO A 8 -7.60 12.51 -0.51
CA PRO A 8 -7.07 12.03 0.75
C PRO A 8 -6.95 10.50 0.73
N LEU A 9 -5.73 10.02 0.99
CA LEU A 9 -5.47 8.59 1.12
C LEU A 9 -5.99 8.10 2.47
N ARG A 10 -6.91 7.13 2.44
CA ARG A 10 -7.35 6.42 3.64
C ARG A 10 -6.26 5.45 4.10
N TYR A 11 -5.69 4.69 3.16
CA TYR A 11 -4.63 3.72 3.44
C TYR A 11 -3.43 3.88 2.52
N VAL A 12 -2.27 3.49 3.04
CA VAL A 12 -1.10 3.12 2.24
C VAL A 12 -0.74 1.67 2.55
N VAL A 13 -0.60 0.86 1.50
CA VAL A 13 -0.33 -0.58 1.62
C VAL A 13 1.12 -0.85 1.29
N ALA A 14 1.87 -1.34 2.28
CA ALA A 14 3.27 -1.73 2.09
C ALA A 14 3.41 -2.97 1.19
N PRO A 15 4.58 -3.16 0.56
CA PRO A 15 4.92 -4.44 -0.08
C PRO A 15 4.81 -5.60 0.92
N ARG A 16 4.49 -6.82 0.46
CA ARG A 16 4.41 -8.02 1.33
C ARG A 16 5.79 -8.59 1.65
N LEU A 17 6.65 -7.75 2.19
CA LEU A 17 7.97 -8.12 2.67
C LEU A 17 7.92 -8.48 4.15
N GLY A 18 8.99 -9.10 4.65
CA GLY A 18 9.11 -9.41 6.07
C GLY A 18 8.93 -8.15 6.93
N ARG A 19 8.28 -8.31 8.09
CA ARG A 19 7.88 -7.20 8.98
C ARG A 19 9.01 -6.23 9.29
N LYS A 20 10.21 -6.76 9.59
CA LYS A 20 11.42 -5.96 9.85
C LYS A 20 11.79 -5.08 8.65
N THR A 21 11.73 -5.61 7.44
CA THR A 21 12.03 -4.86 6.20
C THR A 21 11.01 -3.74 5.99
N VAL A 22 9.72 -4.04 6.17
CA VAL A 22 8.67 -3.01 6.05
C VAL A 22 8.86 -1.91 7.09
N ASP A 23 9.06 -2.25 8.35
CA ASP A 23 9.15 -1.28 9.44
C ASP A 23 10.41 -0.40 9.35
N LEU A 24 11.53 -0.92 8.82
CA LEU A 24 12.77 -0.16 8.70
C LEU A 24 12.87 0.63 7.39
N ALA A 25 12.49 0.04 6.25
CA ALA A 25 12.74 0.63 4.93
C ALA A 25 11.55 1.39 4.34
N TYR A 26 10.32 1.05 4.73
CA TYR A 26 9.11 1.59 4.09
C TYR A 26 8.27 2.43 5.05
N ALA A 27 7.96 1.90 6.23
CA ALA A 27 6.99 2.51 7.14
C ALA A 27 7.28 3.98 7.49
N PRO A 28 8.52 4.41 7.81
CA PRO A 28 8.80 5.80 8.15
C PRO A 28 8.54 6.75 6.98
N LEU A 29 8.95 6.36 5.76
CA LEU A 29 8.78 7.18 4.56
C LEU A 29 7.32 7.22 4.12
N LEU A 30 6.64 6.07 4.07
CA LEU A 30 5.23 6.00 3.67
C LEU A 30 4.35 6.81 4.63
N SER A 31 4.58 6.70 5.94
CA SER A 31 3.81 7.48 6.93
C SER A 31 4.09 8.98 6.79
N LYS A 32 5.35 9.38 6.62
CA LYS A 32 5.75 10.78 6.45
C LYS A 32 5.18 11.41 5.18
N LEU A 33 5.17 10.68 4.06
CA LEU A 33 4.76 11.19 2.76
C LEU A 33 3.25 11.21 2.57
N THR A 34 2.52 10.26 3.16
CA THR A 34 1.07 10.10 2.91
C THR A 34 0.20 10.58 4.05
N GLY A 35 0.65 10.48 5.31
CA GLY A 35 -0.21 10.65 6.48
C GLY A 35 -1.35 9.62 6.61
N ALA A 36 -1.41 8.63 5.73
CA ALA A 36 -2.46 7.62 5.68
C ALA A 36 -2.18 6.46 6.64
N GLU A 37 -3.21 5.67 6.94
CA GLU A 37 -3.04 4.47 7.77
C GLU A 37 -2.23 3.40 7.02
N LEU A 38 -1.14 2.94 7.63
CA LEU A 38 -0.22 1.97 7.02
C LEU A 38 -0.68 0.52 7.23
N LEU A 39 -1.08 -0.12 6.14
CA LEU A 39 -1.40 -1.55 6.10
C LEU A 39 -0.17 -2.40 5.77
N ARG A 40 -0.04 -3.54 6.46
CA ARG A 40 1.07 -4.49 6.32
C ARG A 40 0.53 -5.88 5.97
N PRO A 41 0.19 -6.12 4.70
CA PRO A 41 -0.43 -7.36 4.29
C PRO A 41 0.59 -8.51 4.25
N GLY A 42 0.08 -9.74 4.11
CA GLY A 42 0.92 -10.93 3.86
C GLY A 42 1.33 -11.72 5.10
N ALA A 43 0.71 -11.48 6.26
CA ALA A 43 0.94 -12.30 7.47
C ALA A 43 0.66 -13.80 7.22
N ASP A 44 -0.38 -14.11 6.43
CA ASP A 44 -0.83 -15.49 6.16
C ASP A 44 -0.32 -16.06 4.83
N THR A 45 0.22 -15.21 3.94
CA THR A 45 0.62 -15.61 2.57
C THR A 45 2.10 -15.47 2.30
N GLY A 46 2.81 -14.64 3.08
CA GLY A 46 4.16 -14.20 2.75
C GLY A 46 4.24 -13.37 1.46
N HIS A 47 5.46 -13.30 0.91
CA HIS A 47 5.80 -12.60 -0.33
C HIS A 47 5.43 -13.45 -1.55
N LEU A 48 4.70 -12.88 -2.49
CA LEU A 48 4.21 -13.52 -3.71
C LEU A 48 4.89 -12.95 -4.98
N GLY A 49 6.05 -12.28 -4.83
CA GLY A 49 6.76 -11.67 -5.94
C GLY A 49 5.93 -10.59 -6.63
N ALA A 50 5.83 -10.65 -7.96
CA ALA A 50 5.00 -9.75 -8.75
C ALA A 50 3.49 -9.83 -8.40
N GLY A 51 3.05 -10.91 -7.75
CA GLY A 51 1.67 -11.09 -7.31
C GLY A 51 1.27 -10.25 -6.08
N ASP A 52 2.22 -9.62 -5.38
CA ASP A 52 1.97 -8.86 -4.15
C ASP A 52 0.91 -7.77 -4.32
N ALA A 53 0.99 -7.00 -5.41
CA ALA A 53 0.07 -5.89 -5.66
C ALA A 53 -1.36 -6.39 -5.90
N ALA A 54 -1.52 -7.42 -6.74
CA ALA A 54 -2.82 -8.00 -7.05
C ALA A 54 -3.47 -8.65 -5.81
N ALA A 55 -2.69 -9.39 -5.04
CA ALA A 55 -3.20 -10.03 -3.85
C ALA A 55 -3.44 -9.03 -2.69
N SER A 56 -2.77 -7.87 -2.69
CA SER A 56 -3.08 -6.77 -1.75
C SER A 56 -4.39 -6.08 -2.12
N LEU A 57 -4.63 -5.87 -3.42
CA LEU A 57 -5.92 -5.38 -3.93
C LEU A 57 -7.06 -6.34 -3.60
N ALA A 58 -6.83 -7.65 -3.77
CA ALA A 58 -7.80 -8.67 -3.40
C ALA A 58 -8.16 -8.61 -1.90
N GLU A 59 -7.17 -8.40 -1.03
CA GLU A 59 -7.38 -8.25 0.41
C GLU A 59 -8.17 -6.98 0.75
N LEU A 60 -7.81 -5.83 0.16
CA LEU A 60 -8.57 -4.56 0.32
C LEU A 60 -10.04 -4.75 -0.05
N ARG A 61 -10.31 -5.42 -1.19
CA ARG A 61 -11.66 -5.71 -1.68
C ARG A 61 -12.41 -6.68 -0.77
N ALA A 62 -11.79 -7.80 -0.41
CA ALA A 62 -12.42 -8.84 0.41
C ALA A 62 -12.81 -8.30 1.79
N ARG A 63 -11.96 -7.45 2.37
CA ARG A 63 -12.19 -6.81 3.68
C ARG A 63 -13.04 -5.55 3.60
N ARG A 64 -13.45 -5.11 2.40
CA ARG A 64 -14.23 -3.87 2.14
C ARG A 64 -13.60 -2.66 2.84
N LEU A 65 -12.28 -2.52 2.72
CA LEU A 65 -11.56 -1.49 3.47
C LEU A 65 -11.79 -0.09 2.93
N LEU A 66 -12.14 0.07 1.64
CA LEU A 66 -12.42 1.36 1.03
C LEU A 66 -13.93 1.54 0.83
N GLY A 67 -14.47 2.62 1.39
CA GLY A 67 -15.79 3.14 1.07
C GLY A 67 -15.80 4.07 -0.16
N PRO A 68 -17.00 4.55 -0.57
CA PRO A 68 -17.12 5.49 -1.67
C PRO A 68 -16.31 6.77 -1.43
N GLY A 69 -15.50 7.17 -2.42
CA GLY A 69 -14.65 8.35 -2.35
C GLY A 69 -13.37 8.18 -1.50
N GLU A 70 -13.13 6.99 -0.93
CA GLU A 70 -11.88 6.67 -0.25
C GLU A 70 -10.88 6.03 -1.20
N TYR A 71 -9.61 6.34 -0.98
CA TYR A 71 -8.50 5.87 -1.81
C TYR A 71 -7.43 5.15 -0.98
N ALA A 72 -6.80 4.13 -1.57
CA ALA A 72 -5.58 3.53 -1.05
C ALA A 72 -4.45 3.63 -2.08
N LEU A 73 -3.23 3.79 -1.58
CA LEU A 73 -2.01 3.66 -2.38
C LEU A 73 -1.38 2.29 -2.12
N VAL A 74 -1.33 1.42 -3.13
CA VAL A 74 -0.65 0.12 -3.04
C VAL A 74 0.77 0.26 -3.59
N VAL A 75 1.77 -0.03 -2.77
CA VAL A 75 3.19 0.12 -3.12
C VAL A 75 3.80 -1.24 -3.44
N SER A 76 4.50 -1.33 -4.57
CA SER A 76 5.27 -2.51 -4.98
C SER A 76 6.71 -2.12 -5.33
N ALA A 77 7.63 -3.03 -5.08
CA ALA A 77 9.06 -2.87 -5.38
C ALA A 77 9.65 -4.19 -5.86
N GLY A 78 10.52 -4.12 -6.86
CA GLY A 78 11.26 -5.27 -7.41
C GLY A 78 12.75 -4.99 -7.54
N ALA A 79 13.55 -6.05 -7.59
CA ALA A 79 14.99 -5.96 -7.81
C ALA A 79 15.30 -5.36 -9.20
N GLY A 80 16.28 -4.44 -9.27
CA GLY A 80 16.57 -3.65 -10.48
C GLY A 80 17.23 -2.29 -10.21
N PHE A 81 16.72 -1.40 -9.35
CA PHE A 81 15.45 -1.40 -8.63
C PHE A 81 14.33 -0.73 -9.42
N THR A 82 13.10 -1.19 -9.23
CA THR A 82 11.90 -0.55 -9.79
C THR A 82 10.82 -0.50 -8.74
N TRP A 83 10.17 0.66 -8.63
CA TRP A 83 9.00 0.87 -7.80
C TRP A 83 7.80 1.18 -8.67
N SER A 84 6.64 0.70 -8.25
CA SER A 84 5.38 1.03 -8.88
C SER A 84 4.33 1.19 -7.79
N CYS A 85 3.45 2.17 -7.97
CA CYS A 85 2.36 2.44 -7.05
C CYS A 85 1.04 2.44 -7.81
N LEU A 86 -0.01 1.93 -7.16
CA LEU A 86 -1.38 1.96 -7.68
C LEU A 86 -2.22 2.82 -6.76
N LEU A 87 -2.87 3.86 -7.30
CA LEU A 87 -3.94 4.56 -6.61
C LEU A 87 -5.25 3.82 -6.91
N VAL A 88 -5.94 3.36 -5.87
CA VAL A 88 -7.14 2.54 -5.99
C VAL A 88 -8.28 3.21 -5.21
N SER A 89 -9.46 3.33 -5.83
CA SER A 89 -10.68 3.83 -5.19
C SER A 89 -11.60 2.69 -4.75
N GLY A 90 -12.35 2.90 -3.66
CA GLY A 90 -13.53 2.09 -3.35
C GLY A 90 -14.68 2.44 -4.30
N GLY A 91 -15.09 1.48 -5.14
CA GLY A 91 -16.23 1.59 -6.05
C GLY A 91 -17.30 0.55 -5.74
#